data_AF-A0A845DBY0-F1
#
_entry.id   AF-A0A845DBY0-F1
#
_cell.length_a   1.000
_cell.length_b   1.000
_cell.length_c   1.000
_cell.angle_alpha   90.00
_cell.angle_beta   90.00
_cell.angle_gamma   90.00
#
_symmetry.space_group_name_H-M   'P 1'
#
loop_
_entity.id
_entity.type
_entity.pdbx_description
1 polymer ?
#
loop_
_entity_poly.entity_id
_entity_poly.type
_entity_poly.pdbx_seq_one_letter_code
_entity_poly.pdbx_strand_id
1 'polypeptide(L)' 'MSEDRYLLLDTSLWGQADQLTVTLGRTHKASENPLFGEDLPWEVRHDNLYPNVIFDPTDNLYKCWYNPFIIDAATTDTPP' A
#
# COMPACT_ATOMS: atom_id res chain seq x y z
N MET A 1 24.62 -20.98 -7.05
CA MET A 1 23.30 -20.38 -7.33
C MET A 1 22.90 -19.64 -6.07
N SER A 2 22.56 -18.35 -6.18
CA SER A 2 22.03 -17.59 -5.04
C SER A 2 20.72 -18.24 -4.59
N GLU A 3 20.59 -18.62 -3.32
CA GLU A 3 19.31 -19.06 -2.76
C GLU A 3 18.49 -17.81 -2.42
N ASP A 4 17.72 -17.34 -3.40
CA ASP A 4 16.81 -16.22 -3.18
C ASP A 4 15.67 -16.69 -2.27
N ARG A 5 15.58 -16.09 -1.08
CA ARG A 5 14.53 -16.37 -0.09
C ARG A 5 13.43 -15.32 -0.23
N TYR A 6 12.18 -15.78 -0.42
CA TYR A 6 11.02 -14.91 -0.52
C TYR A 6 10.19 -14.96 0.77
N LEU A 7 9.72 -13.80 1.22
CA LEU A 7 8.78 -13.71 2.35
C LEU A 7 7.37 -14.11 1.87
N LEU A 8 6.82 -15.16 2.46
CA LEU A 8 5.41 -15.54 2.29
C LEU A 8 4.60 -14.99 3.44
N LEU A 9 3.57 -14.22 3.13
CA LEU A 9 2.58 -13.73 4.09
C LEU A 9 1.31 -14.57 3.93
N ASP A 10 0.76 -15.04 5.06
CA ASP A 10 -0.43 -15.89 5.16
C ASP A 10 -0.36 -17.24 4.40
N THR A 11 0.00 -18.30 5.12
CA THR A 11 0.06 -19.68 4.60
C THR A 11 -1.21 -20.48 4.88
N SER A 12 -2.24 -19.87 5.49
CA SER A 12 -3.44 -20.58 5.95
C SER A 12 -4.24 -21.19 4.79
N LEU A 13 -4.18 -20.59 3.60
CA LEU A 13 -4.89 -21.05 2.40
C LEU A 13 -4.29 -22.33 1.79
N TRP A 14 -3.09 -22.76 2.22
CA TRP A 14 -2.27 -23.75 1.50
C TRP A 14 -2.38 -25.15 2.13
N GLY A 15 -2.77 -25.21 3.41
CA GLY A 15 -2.95 -26.47 4.12
C GLY A 15 -4.14 -27.33 3.67
N GLN A 16 -4.91 -26.87 2.65
CA GLN A 16 -6.15 -27.52 2.21
C GLN A 16 -6.11 -28.12 0.81
N ALA A 17 -4.98 -28.05 0.08
CA ALA A 17 -4.93 -28.51 -1.30
C ALA A 17 -3.64 -29.26 -1.65
N ASP A 18 -3.79 -30.45 -2.23
CA ASP A 18 -2.70 -31.18 -2.87
C ASP A 18 -2.41 -30.60 -4.28
N GLN A 19 -1.15 -30.67 -4.72
CA GLN A 19 -0.68 -30.27 -6.06
C GLN A 19 -0.68 -28.76 -6.39
N LEU A 20 -0.45 -27.89 -5.40
CA LEU A 20 -0.24 -26.46 -5.66
C LEU A 20 1.18 -26.15 -6.13
N THR A 21 1.31 -25.29 -7.14
CA THR A 21 2.59 -24.68 -7.55
C THR A 21 2.59 -23.22 -7.12
N VAL A 22 3.60 -22.85 -6.35
CA VAL A 22 3.77 -21.50 -5.80
C VAL A 22 4.64 -20.70 -6.74
N THR A 23 4.14 -19.56 -7.20
CA THR A 23 4.89 -18.66 -8.09
C THR A 23 4.81 -17.23 -7.57
N LEU A 24 5.85 -16.45 -7.87
CA LEU A 24 5.81 -15.01 -7.60
C LEU A 24 4.80 -14.37 -8.56
N GLY A 25 3.74 -13.76 -8.01
CA GLY A 25 2.79 -13.00 -8.80
C GLY A 25 3.47 -11.81 -9.49
N ARG A 26 3.09 -11.53 -10.74
CA ARG A 26 3.54 -10.32 -11.43
C ARG A 26 2.73 -9.14 -10.91
N THR A 27 3.42 -8.13 -10.37
CA THR A 27 2.76 -6.90 -9.95
C THR A 27 2.50 -6.01 -11.17
N HIS A 28 1.31 -5.43 -11.23
CA HIS A 28 0.90 -4.49 -12.26
C HIS A 28 0.39 -3.22 -11.58
N LYS A 29 0.78 -2.05 -12.09
CA LYS A 29 0.16 -0.79 -11.66
C LYS A 29 -1.26 -0.72 -12.21
N ALA A 30 -2.21 -0.39 -11.35
CA ALA A 30 -3.55 -0.01 -11.75
C ALA A 30 -3.50 1.26 -12.63
N SER A 31 -4.36 1.34 -13.65
CA SER A 31 -4.50 2.52 -14.52
C SER A 31 -5.00 3.74 -13.77
N GLU A 32 -5.72 3.51 -12.67
CA GLU A 32 -6.39 4.50 -11.84
C GLU A 32 -5.44 5.15 -10.82
N ASN A 33 -4.16 4.75 -10.78
CA ASN A 33 -3.20 5.38 -9.87
C ASN A 33 -3.05 6.90 -10.14
N PRO A 34 -2.83 7.72 -9.10
CA PRO A 34 -2.66 7.34 -7.69
C PRO A 34 -3.98 6.95 -7.01
N LEU A 35 -3.90 6.18 -5.91
CA LEU A 35 -5.09 5.79 -5.13
C LEU A 35 -5.84 6.99 -4.54
N PHE A 36 -5.11 8.04 -4.12
CA PHE A 36 -5.61 9.34 -3.66
C PHE A 36 -4.53 10.41 -3.81
N GLY A 37 -4.94 11.69 -3.88
CA GLY A 37 -4.06 12.86 -3.94
C GLY A 37 -3.93 13.58 -2.60
N GLU A 38 -3.35 14.78 -2.62
CA GLU A 38 -3.24 15.73 -1.50
C GLU A 38 -4.46 16.69 -1.52
N ASP A 39 -5.65 16.12 -1.32
CA ASP A 39 -6.93 16.79 -1.58
C ASP A 39 -7.54 17.45 -0.33
N LEU A 40 -7.04 17.12 0.87
CA LEU A 40 -7.56 17.61 2.14
C LEU A 40 -6.64 18.69 2.76
N PRO A 41 -7.19 19.63 3.56
CA PRO A 41 -6.43 20.77 4.08
C PRO A 41 -5.22 20.43 4.96
N TRP A 42 -5.13 19.20 5.48
CA TRP A 42 -4.01 18.72 6.29
C TRP A 42 -3.01 17.86 5.50
N GLU A 43 -3.24 17.62 4.22
CA GLU A 43 -2.40 16.80 3.36
C GLU A 43 -1.38 17.67 2.63
N VAL A 44 -0.47 18.30 3.39
CA VAL A 44 0.52 19.23 2.80
C VAL A 44 1.51 18.48 1.90
N ARG A 45 1.87 17.24 2.29
CA ARG A 45 2.74 16.41 1.47
C ARG A 45 2.63 14.92 1.79
N HIS A 46 2.57 14.07 0.76
CA HIS A 46 2.57 12.60 0.81
C HIS A 46 3.94 11.97 0.49
N ASP A 47 5.02 12.71 0.66
CA ASP A 47 6.36 12.18 0.42
C ASP A 47 6.71 11.03 1.40
N ASN A 48 7.36 9.98 0.91
CA ASN A 48 7.69 8.76 1.66
C ASN A 48 6.50 8.08 2.38
N LEU A 49 5.31 8.11 1.76
CA LEU A 49 4.09 7.52 2.32
C LEU A 49 4.08 5.98 2.22
N TYR A 50 3.86 5.31 3.35
CA TYR A 50 3.61 3.87 3.42
C TYR A 50 2.26 3.61 4.09
N PRO A 51 1.15 3.75 3.34
CA PRO A 51 -0.17 3.58 3.90
C PRO A 51 -0.44 2.09 4.19
N ASN A 52 -1.24 1.83 5.21
CA ASN A 52 -1.77 0.52 5.51
C ASN A 52 -3.23 0.45 5.06
N VAL A 53 -3.61 -0.61 4.36
CA VAL A 53 -4.98 -0.86 3.94
C VAL A 53 -5.46 -2.14 4.59
N ILE A 54 -6.58 -2.08 5.32
CA ILE A 54 -7.20 -3.24 5.98
C ILE A 54 -8.68 -3.22 5.66
N PHE A 55 -9.25 -4.40 5.38
CA PHE A 55 -10.69 -4.55 5.25
C PHE A 55 -11.34 -4.51 6.64
N ASP A 56 -12.29 -3.61 6.84
CA ASP A 56 -13.12 -3.57 8.05
C ASP A 56 -14.47 -4.26 7.79
N PRO A 57 -14.73 -5.43 8.39
CA PRO A 57 -15.99 -6.15 8.19
C PRO A 57 -17.19 -5.47 8.85
N THR A 58 -16.99 -4.59 9.83
CA THR A 58 -18.08 -3.88 10.52
C THR A 58 -18.72 -2.86 9.59
N ASP A 59 -17.89 -2.08 8.91
CA ASP A 59 -18.33 -1.03 7.98
C ASP A 59 -18.42 -1.55 6.52
N ASN A 60 -18.00 -2.79 6.29
CA ASN A 60 -17.93 -3.45 4.99
C ASN A 60 -17.16 -2.63 3.94
N LEU A 61 -16.00 -2.11 4.33
CA LEU A 61 -15.15 -1.27 3.46
C LEU A 61 -13.67 -1.42 3.78
N TYR A 62 -12.82 -1.12 2.80
CA TYR A 62 -11.39 -1.01 3.03
C TYR A 62 -11.06 0.34 3.64
N LYS A 63 -10.38 0.32 4.79
CA LYS A 63 -9.88 1.51 5.47
C LYS A 63 -8.40 1.69 5.14
N CYS A 64 -8.02 2.92 4.80
CA CYS A 64 -6.64 3.31 4.55
C CYS A 64 -6.17 4.18 5.72
N TRP A 65 -5.12 3.74 6.42
CA TRP A 65 -4.43 4.55 7.42
C TRP A 65 -3.11 5.02 6.82
N TYR A 66 -2.92 6.33 6.79
CA TYR A 66 -1.79 6.98 6.17
C TYR A 66 -1.35 8.17 7.04
N ASN A 67 -0.10 8.58 6.89
CA ASN A 67 0.49 9.68 7.65
C ASN A 67 1.06 10.74 6.69
N PRO A 68 0.34 11.86 6.46
CA PRO A 68 0.91 12.96 5.68
C PRO A 68 1.89 13.78 6.53
N PHE A 69 2.73 14.57 5.88
CA PHE A 69 3.25 15.77 6.51
C PHE A 69 2.14 16.81 6.58
N ILE A 70 1.87 17.32 7.77
CA ILE A 70 0.85 18.37 8.00
C ILE A 70 1.44 19.78 7.96
N ILE A 71 2.77 19.90 8.00
CA ILE A 71 3.53 21.15 7.90
C ILE A 71 4.80 20.84 7.10
N ASP A 72 5.09 21.64 6.07
CA ASP A 72 6.33 21.53 5.30
C ASP A 72 6.80 22.91 4.80
N ALA A 73 7.53 23.63 5.66
CA ALA A 73 8.03 24.96 5.33
C ALA A 73 9.01 24.96 4.14
N ALA A 74 9.68 23.85 3.85
CA ALA A 74 10.66 23.77 2.77
C ALA A 74 10.00 23.82 1.38
N THR A 75 8.76 23.36 1.26
CA THR A 75 8.03 23.34 -0.01
C THR A 75 6.89 24.36 -0.06
N THR A 76 6.35 24.80 1.09
CA THR A 76 5.26 25.79 1.17
C THR A 76 5.58 27.09 0.43
N ASP A 77 6.84 27.54 0.48
CA ASP A 77 7.29 28.78 -0.16
C ASP A 77 7.81 28.56 -1.60
N THR A 78 7.76 27.33 -2.12
CA THR A 78 8.19 27.02 -3.49
C THR A 78 7.08 27.40 -4.48
N PRO A 79 7.34 28.27 -5.46
CA PRO A 79 6.34 28.63 -6.47
C PRO A 79 5.87 27.41 -7.29
N PRO A 80 4.61 27.41 -7.78
CA PRO A 80 4.04 26.34 -8.59
C PRO A 80 4.70 26.19 -9.97
#